data_AF-A0AAW0WIS2-F1
#
_entry.id   AF-A0AAW0WIS2-F1
#
_cell.length_a   1.000
_cell.length_b   1.000
_cell.length_c   1.000
_cell.angle_alpha   90.00
_cell.angle_beta   90.00
_cell.angle_gamma   90.00
#
_symmetry.space_group_name_H-M   'P 1'
#
loop_
_entity.id
_entity.type
_entity.pdbx_description
1 polymer ?
#
loop_
_entity_poly.entity_id
_entity_poly.type
_entity_poly.pdbx_seq_one_letter_code
_entity_poly.pdbx_strand_id
1 'polypeptide(L)'
;FTQSVKRIVQEVKEEGVPADGETRDDAIATNHRLRAVRNRLEEAHETARGALLTLHTQYNHSKTTWNVFTRYTLLKAMIKEVVRLETEYWQMLEVPRQEKQEPVLSYVLRACSIIEKSQRSQEQAEKARAADEEEEERKRENAQRLNGMTTSQILEENNSLTNELYRH
;
A
#
# COMPACT_ATOMS: atom_id res chain seq x y z
N PHE A 1 22.72 -12.04 -9.50
CA PHE A 1 21.61 -11.35 -8.81
C PHE A 1 22.04 -10.18 -7.92
N THR A 2 23.25 -10.15 -7.35
CA THR A 2 23.68 -9.07 -6.41
C THR A 2 24.27 -7.81 -7.06
N GLN A 3 24.67 -7.86 -8.34
CA GLN A 3 25.21 -6.68 -9.05
C GLN A 3 24.12 -5.77 -9.63
N SER A 4 23.00 -6.31 -10.14
CA SER A 4 21.90 -5.50 -10.67
C SER A 4 21.24 -4.64 -9.59
N VAL A 5 21.07 -5.18 -8.38
CA VAL A 5 20.48 -4.43 -7.26
C VAL A 5 21.36 -3.25 -6.87
N LYS A 6 22.69 -3.43 -6.84
CA LYS A 6 23.62 -2.33 -6.53
C LYS A 6 23.58 -1.22 -7.59
N ARG A 7 23.44 -1.59 -8.87
CA ARG A 7 23.36 -0.62 -9.97
C ARG A 7 22.07 0.20 -9.91
N ILE A 8 20.94 -0.46 -9.68
CA ILE A 8 19.63 0.20 -9.53
C ILE A 8 19.61 1.12 -8.30
N VAL A 9 20.15 0.68 -7.15
CA VAL A 9 20.28 1.53 -5.94
C VAL A 9 21.15 2.76 -6.19
N GLN A 10 22.12 2.65 -7.09
CA GLN A 10 23.03 3.75 -7.44
C GLN A 10 22.41 4.74 -8.43
N GLU A 11 21.65 4.25 -9.42
CA GLU A 11 20.83 5.08 -10.31
C GLU A 11 19.74 5.86 -9.54
N VAL A 12 19.09 5.23 -8.54
CA VAL A 12 18.15 5.90 -7.63
C VAL A 12 18.81 6.98 -6.77
N LYS A 13 20.10 6.84 -6.47
CA LYS A 13 20.86 7.83 -5.71
C LYS A 13 21.28 9.04 -6.57
N GLU A 14 21.46 8.86 -7.88
CA GLU A 14 21.79 9.94 -8.82
C GLU A 14 20.55 10.69 -9.34
N GLU A 15 19.40 10.02 -9.52
CA GLU A 15 18.13 10.69 -9.87
C GLU A 15 17.44 11.38 -8.68
N GLY A 16 17.87 11.09 -7.46
CA GLY A 16 17.34 11.68 -6.22
C GLY A 16 18.00 13.00 -5.79
N VAL A 17 18.81 13.62 -6.64
CA VAL A 17 19.28 14.99 -6.39
C VAL A 17 18.07 15.91 -6.58
N PRO A 18 17.57 16.60 -5.53
CA PRO A 18 16.48 17.54 -5.70
C PRO A 18 16.89 18.52 -6.78
N ALA A 19 16.06 18.68 -7.80
CA ALA A 19 16.20 19.80 -8.72
C ALA A 19 16.33 21.06 -7.85
N ASP A 20 17.34 21.90 -8.11
CA ASP A 20 17.54 23.18 -7.43
C ASP A 20 16.19 23.92 -7.37
N GLY A 21 15.47 23.85 -6.24
CA GLY A 21 14.12 24.38 -6.12
C GLY A 21 13.06 23.56 -5.36
N GLU A 22 13.29 22.31 -4.93
CA GLU A 22 12.28 21.59 -4.13
C GLU A 22 12.12 22.24 -2.75
N THR A 23 10.93 22.78 -2.47
CA THR A 23 10.68 23.50 -1.22
C THR A 23 10.51 22.51 -0.07
N ARG A 24 10.75 22.98 1.17
CA ARG A 24 10.52 22.16 2.37
C ARG A 24 9.08 21.64 2.43
N ASP A 25 8.12 22.45 1.98
CA ASP A 25 6.71 22.10 1.99
C ASP A 25 6.40 21.01 0.96
N ASP A 26 7.03 21.05 -0.22
CA ASP A 26 6.91 19.98 -1.23
C ASP A 26 7.49 18.65 -0.73
N ALA A 27 8.64 18.70 -0.05
CA ALA A 27 9.26 17.52 0.55
C ALA A 27 8.36 16.89 1.65
N ILE A 28 7.71 17.73 2.46
CA ILE A 28 6.74 17.30 3.47
C ILE A 28 5.49 16.71 2.83
N ALA A 29 4.94 17.36 1.79
CA ALA A 29 3.75 16.89 1.10
C ALA A 29 4.00 15.50 0.47
N THR A 30 5.16 15.33 -0.17
CA THR A 30 5.61 14.05 -0.72
C THR A 30 5.76 12.98 0.36
N ASN A 31 6.33 13.32 1.52
CA ASN A 31 6.48 12.39 2.64
C ASN A 31 5.13 11.87 3.14
N HIS A 32 4.18 12.77 3.37
CA HIS A 32 2.82 12.41 3.79
C HIS A 32 2.15 11.48 2.79
N ARG A 33 2.33 11.77 1.50
CA ARG A 33 1.78 10.99 0.41
C ARG A 33 2.31 9.56 0.36
N LEU A 34 3.63 9.41 0.39
CA LEU A 34 4.30 8.11 0.40
C LEU A 34 3.88 7.28 1.62
N ARG A 35 3.82 7.89 2.82
CA ARG A 35 3.42 7.20 4.05
C ARG A 35 1.95 6.77 4.03
N ALA A 36 1.05 7.62 3.55
CA ALA A 36 -0.37 7.29 3.46
C ALA A 36 -0.60 6.06 2.55
N VAL A 37 0.06 6.05 1.39
CA VAL A 37 -0.05 4.93 0.44
C VAL A 37 0.59 3.66 0.99
N ARG A 38 1.77 3.75 1.62
CA ARG A 38 2.40 2.60 2.29
C ARG A 38 1.48 1.97 3.32
N ASN A 39 0.92 2.77 4.23
CA ASN A 39 0.03 2.26 5.28
C ASN A 39 -1.20 1.60 4.68
N ARG A 40 -1.81 2.22 3.65
CA ARG A 40 -2.97 1.66 2.97
C ARG A 40 -2.67 0.32 2.28
N LEU A 41 -1.50 0.19 1.65
CA LEU A 41 -1.06 -1.06 1.05
C LEU A 41 -0.81 -2.14 2.10
N GLU A 42 -0.20 -1.78 3.22
CA GLU A 42 0.08 -2.68 4.34
C GLU A 42 -1.23 -3.20 4.96
N GLU A 43 -2.15 -2.31 5.33
CA GLU A 43 -3.46 -2.64 5.89
C GLU A 43 -4.26 -3.58 4.96
N ALA A 44 -4.23 -3.30 3.66
CA ALA A 44 -4.92 -4.13 2.70
C ALA A 44 -4.25 -5.49 2.50
N HIS A 45 -2.91 -5.54 2.46
CA HIS A 45 -2.16 -6.78 2.40
C HIS A 45 -2.43 -7.65 3.64
N GLU A 46 -2.43 -7.07 4.84
CA GLU A 46 -2.77 -7.77 6.08
C GLU A 46 -4.21 -8.29 6.06
N THR A 47 -5.16 -7.47 5.62
CA THR A 47 -6.57 -7.86 5.52
C THR A 47 -6.75 -9.01 4.54
N ALA A 48 -6.17 -8.91 3.33
CA ALA A 48 -6.24 -9.95 2.32
C ALA A 48 -5.57 -11.25 2.82
N ARG A 49 -4.39 -11.15 3.44
CA ARG A 49 -3.68 -12.29 4.01
C ARG A 49 -4.49 -12.98 5.12
N GLY A 50 -5.05 -12.21 6.06
CA GLY A 50 -5.87 -12.71 7.14
C GLY A 50 -7.14 -13.41 6.63
N ALA A 51 -7.79 -12.83 5.62
CA ALA A 51 -8.96 -13.44 5.00
C ALA A 51 -8.60 -14.75 4.26
N LEU A 52 -7.48 -14.79 3.53
CA LEU A 52 -6.99 -16.01 2.87
C LEU A 52 -6.65 -17.13 3.86
N LEU A 53 -6.01 -16.81 4.99
CA LEU A 53 -5.73 -17.78 6.06
C LEU A 53 -7.02 -18.32 6.69
N THR A 54 -8.00 -17.45 6.91
CA THR A 54 -9.34 -17.83 7.38
C THR A 54 -10.01 -18.77 6.39
N LEU A 55 -10.02 -18.43 5.10
CA LEU A 55 -10.59 -19.24 4.04
C LEU A 55 -9.88 -20.60 3.92
N HIS A 56 -8.55 -20.64 4.04
CA HIS A 56 -7.79 -21.88 4.04
C HIS A 56 -8.20 -22.80 5.20
N THR A 57 -8.37 -22.22 6.39
CA THR A 57 -8.81 -22.94 7.59
C THR A 57 -10.23 -23.50 7.42
N GLN A 58 -11.16 -22.67 6.95
CA GLN A 58 -12.54 -23.07 6.66
C GLN A 58 -12.60 -24.15 5.58
N TYR A 59 -11.76 -24.07 4.55
CA TYR A 59 -11.67 -25.08 3.50
C TYR A 59 -11.21 -26.42 4.06
N ASN A 60 -10.16 -26.45 4.90
CA ASN A 60 -9.72 -27.68 5.55
C ASN A 60 -10.81 -28.27 6.46
N HIS A 61 -11.53 -27.44 7.21
CA HIS A 61 -12.67 -27.87 8.01
C HIS A 61 -13.81 -28.45 7.13
N SER A 62 -14.07 -27.87 5.96
CA SER A 62 -15.11 -28.39 5.05
C SER A 62 -14.86 -29.83 4.59
N LYS A 63 -13.58 -30.27 4.54
CA LYS A 63 -13.22 -31.64 4.14
C LYS A 63 -13.64 -32.69 5.15
N THR A 64 -13.75 -32.32 6.43
CA THR A 64 -14.21 -33.23 7.50
C THR A 64 -15.73 -33.20 7.67
N THR A 65 -16.43 -32.29 6.98
CA THR A 65 -17.89 -32.19 7.01
C THR A 65 -18.52 -33.29 6.16
N TRP A 66 -19.21 -34.22 6.80
CA TRP A 66 -19.83 -35.37 6.13
C TRP A 66 -21.10 -35.00 5.33
N ASN A 67 -21.90 -34.06 5.84
CA ASN A 67 -23.11 -33.61 5.16
C ASN A 67 -22.75 -32.75 3.94
N VAL A 68 -23.08 -33.25 2.75
CA VAL A 68 -22.77 -32.60 1.47
C VAL A 68 -23.49 -31.25 1.31
N PHE A 69 -24.71 -31.09 1.81
CA PHE A 69 -25.44 -29.82 1.73
C PHE A 69 -24.81 -28.75 2.62
N THR A 70 -24.41 -29.12 3.84
CA THR A 70 -23.67 -28.24 4.75
C THR A 70 -22.32 -27.87 4.15
N ARG A 71 -21.58 -28.86 3.62
CA ARG A 71 -20.29 -28.64 2.97
C ARG A 71 -20.42 -27.72 1.76
N TYR A 72 -21.43 -27.91 0.92
CA TYR A 72 -21.72 -27.03 -0.21
C TYR A 72 -21.99 -25.59 0.25
N THR A 73 -22.75 -25.41 1.33
CA THR A 73 -23.05 -24.09 1.89
C THR A 73 -21.78 -23.37 2.36
N LEU A 74 -20.87 -24.09 3.04
CA LEU A 74 -19.56 -23.58 3.45
C LEU A 74 -18.70 -23.18 2.24
N LEU A 75 -18.58 -24.08 1.25
CA LEU A 75 -17.82 -23.81 0.02
C LEU A 75 -18.37 -22.58 -0.73
N LYS A 76 -19.69 -22.48 -0.86
CA LYS A 76 -20.36 -21.34 -1.49
C LYS A 76 -20.09 -20.04 -0.75
N ALA A 77 -20.11 -20.04 0.57
CA ALA A 77 -19.77 -18.86 1.37
C ALA A 77 -18.31 -18.43 1.16
N MET A 78 -17.36 -19.38 1.15
CA MET A 78 -15.96 -19.08 0.88
C MET A 78 -15.74 -18.49 -0.52
N ILE A 79 -16.42 -19.01 -1.55
CA ILE A 79 -16.35 -18.45 -2.91
C ILE A 79 -16.84 -17.00 -2.92
N LYS A 80 -17.96 -16.70 -2.23
CA LYS A 80 -18.46 -15.32 -2.12
C LYS A 80 -17.43 -14.39 -1.48
N GLU A 81 -16.76 -14.83 -0.43
CA GLU A 81 -15.71 -14.03 0.22
C GLU A 81 -14.51 -13.80 -0.70
N VAL A 82 -14.07 -14.79 -1.48
CA VAL A 82 -12.99 -14.59 -2.47
C VAL A 82 -13.41 -13.55 -3.51
N VAL A 83 -14.62 -13.67 -4.08
CA VAL A 83 -15.13 -12.70 -5.06
C VAL A 83 -15.25 -11.30 -4.45
N ARG A 84 -15.70 -11.19 -3.20
CA ARG A 84 -15.77 -9.92 -2.46
C ARG A 84 -14.38 -9.30 -2.33
N LEU A 85 -13.40 -10.07 -1.82
CA LEU A 85 -12.01 -9.60 -1.67
C LEU A 85 -11.39 -9.18 -3.01
N GLU A 86 -11.58 -9.97 -4.07
CA GLU A 86 -11.10 -9.65 -5.41
C GLU A 86 -11.69 -8.33 -5.91
N THR A 87 -13.01 -8.14 -5.75
CA THR A 87 -13.71 -6.92 -6.16
C THR A 87 -13.23 -5.70 -5.35
N GLU A 88 -13.06 -5.85 -4.03
CA GLU A 88 -12.67 -4.76 -3.13
C GLU A 88 -11.22 -4.31 -3.33
N TYR A 89 -10.32 -5.22 -3.69
CA TYR A 89 -8.90 -4.92 -3.86
C TYR A 89 -8.45 -4.83 -5.33
N TRP A 90 -9.38 -4.94 -6.27
CA TRP A 90 -9.14 -4.85 -7.72
C TRP A 90 -8.40 -3.57 -8.12
N GLN A 91 -8.78 -2.42 -7.55
CA GLN A 91 -8.16 -1.13 -7.90
C GLN A 91 -6.70 -1.03 -7.46
N MET A 92 -6.29 -1.78 -6.44
CA MET A 92 -4.86 -1.86 -6.07
C MET A 92 -4.07 -2.80 -6.99
N LEU A 93 -4.75 -3.72 -7.68
CA LEU A 93 -4.16 -4.61 -8.68
C LEU A 93 -3.96 -3.92 -10.05
N GLU A 94 -4.56 -2.75 -10.27
CA GLU A 94 -4.52 -2.01 -11.55
C GLU A 94 -3.39 -0.98 -11.66
N VAL A 95 -2.42 -0.92 -10.74
CA VAL A 95 -1.26 -0.02 -10.88
C VAL A 95 -0.50 -0.38 -12.19
N PRO A 96 -0.50 0.50 -13.21
CA PRO A 96 0.10 0.18 -14.51
C PRO A 96 1.61 0.07 -14.36
N ARG A 97 2.23 -0.94 -14.99
CA ARG A 97 3.68 -1.15 -14.95
C ARG A 97 4.47 0.11 -15.29
N GLN A 98 5.66 0.24 -14.69
CA GLN A 98 6.60 1.31 -15.01
C GLN A 98 6.97 1.30 -16.50
N GLU A 99 6.93 2.46 -17.15
CA GLU A 99 7.38 2.60 -18.53
C GLU A 99 8.91 2.58 -18.61
N LYS A 100 9.49 2.11 -19.72
CA LYS A 100 10.95 1.91 -19.85
C LYS A 100 11.79 3.18 -19.63
N GLN A 101 11.21 4.36 -19.80
CA GLN A 101 11.88 5.66 -19.65
C GLN A 101 11.35 6.44 -18.44
N GLU A 102 10.40 5.89 -17.69
CA GLU A 102 9.82 6.56 -16.52
C GLU A 102 10.77 6.42 -15.32
N PRO A 103 11.23 7.53 -14.71
CA PRO A 103 12.01 7.47 -13.48
C PRO A 103 11.26 6.76 -12.35
N VAL A 104 11.99 6.09 -11.46
CA VAL A 104 11.38 5.31 -10.36
C VAL A 104 10.51 6.18 -9.47
N LEU A 105 10.97 7.38 -9.11
CA LEU A 105 10.21 8.31 -8.29
C LEU A 105 8.90 8.73 -8.97
N SER A 106 8.95 9.05 -10.26
CA SER A 106 7.77 9.42 -11.05
C SER A 106 6.75 8.29 -11.11
N TYR A 107 7.23 7.06 -11.30
CA TYR A 107 6.41 5.86 -11.27
C TYR A 107 5.71 5.66 -9.92
N VAL A 108 6.46 5.73 -8.82
CA VAL A 108 5.91 5.56 -7.47
C VAL A 108 4.88 6.64 -7.16
N LEU A 109 5.14 7.90 -7.49
CA LEU A 109 4.17 8.98 -7.28
C LEU A 109 2.92 8.85 -8.14
N ARG A 110 3.04 8.28 -9.35
CA ARG A 110 1.89 7.92 -10.19
C ARG A 110 1.09 6.79 -9.55
N ALA A 111 1.75 5.75 -9.04
CA ALA A 111 1.10 4.68 -8.29
C ALA A 111 0.37 5.22 -7.05
N CYS A 112 1.00 6.11 -6.28
CA CYS A 112 0.38 6.82 -5.15
C CYS A 112 -0.90 7.55 -5.59
N SER A 113 -0.85 8.27 -6.71
CA SER A 113 -2.00 9.00 -7.26
C SER A 113 -3.18 8.09 -7.61
N ILE A 114 -2.90 6.90 -8.12
CA ILE A 114 -3.93 5.91 -8.49
C ILE A 114 -4.54 5.32 -7.22
N ILE A 115 -3.70 4.93 -6.26
CA ILE A 115 -4.14 4.37 -4.99
C ILE A 115 -4.96 5.40 -4.21
N GLU A 116 -4.58 6.66 -4.17
CA GLU A 116 -5.36 7.73 -3.53
C GLU A 116 -6.76 7.92 -4.13
N LYS A 117 -6.86 7.84 -5.46
CA LYS A 117 -8.14 7.96 -6.19
C LYS A 117 -9.00 6.71 -6.08
N SER A 118 -8.41 5.57 -5.70
CA SER A 118 -9.16 4.33 -5.52
C SER A 118 -10.15 4.48 -4.36
N GLN A 119 -11.44 4.25 -4.65
CA GLN A 119 -12.50 4.38 -3.66
C GLN A 119 -12.44 3.19 -2.70
N ARG A 120 -12.53 3.45 -1.40
CA ARG A 120 -12.78 2.40 -0.41
C ARG A 120 -14.19 1.84 -0.68
N SER A 121 -14.36 0.51 -0.63
CA SER A 121 -15.68 -0.15 -0.63
C SER A 121 -16.59 0.47 0.44
N GLN A 122 -17.92 0.43 0.29
CA GLN A 122 -18.84 0.96 1.29
C GLN A 122 -18.59 0.35 2.68
N GLU A 123 -18.27 -0.94 2.75
CA GLU A 123 -17.92 -1.65 3.98
C GLU A 123 -16.57 -1.16 4.56
N GLN A 124 -15.60 -0.87 3.69
CA GLN A 124 -14.32 -0.28 4.06
C GLN A 124 -14.47 1.17 4.50
N ALA A 125 -15.42 1.93 3.94
CA ALA A 125 -15.72 3.31 4.32
C ALA A 125 -16.37 3.39 5.71
N GLU A 126 -17.21 2.42 6.06
CA GLU A 126 -17.80 2.31 7.41
C GLU A 126 -16.75 1.91 8.45
N LYS A 127 -15.86 0.95 8.14
CA LYS A 127 -14.70 0.61 8.99
C LYS A 127 -13.70 1.77 9.07
N ALA A 128 -13.50 2.52 7.98
CA ALA A 128 -12.64 3.69 7.92
C ALA A 128 -13.09 4.79 8.87
N ARG A 129 -14.40 5.08 8.97
CA ARG A 129 -14.92 6.13 9.87
C ARG A 129 -14.53 5.96 11.33
N ALA A 130 -14.30 4.72 11.79
CA ALA A 130 -13.80 4.44 13.14
C ALA A 130 -12.26 4.48 13.22
N ALA A 131 -11.57 4.13 12.14
CA ALA A 131 -10.10 4.21 12.03
C ALA A 131 -9.59 5.63 11.70
N ASP A 132 -10.47 6.54 11.26
CA ASP A 132 -10.13 7.92 10.88
C ASP A 132 -9.58 8.71 12.08
N GLU A 133 -10.04 8.44 13.32
CA GLU A 133 -9.49 9.09 14.52
C GLU A 133 -8.03 8.70 14.76
N GLU A 134 -7.70 7.42 14.62
CA GLU A 134 -6.33 6.89 14.75
C GLU A 134 -5.45 7.36 13.57
N GLU A 135 -6.02 7.45 12.36
CA GLU A 135 -5.32 7.96 11.18
C GLU A 135 -4.97 9.45 11.35
N GLU A 136 -5.88 10.26 11.88
CA GLU A 136 -5.65 11.69 12.16
C GLU A 136 -4.66 11.92 13.29
N GLU A 137 -4.66 11.08 14.33
CA GLU A 137 -3.64 11.10 15.38
C GLU A 137 -2.26 10.80 14.80
N ARG A 138 -2.14 9.73 14.00
CA ARG A 138 -0.91 9.32 13.32
C ARG A 138 -0.40 10.38 12.33
N LYS A 139 -1.29 11.10 11.64
CA LYS A 139 -0.95 12.26 10.81
C LYS A 139 -0.42 13.42 11.65
N ARG A 140 -1.05 13.71 12.79
CA ARG A 140 -0.66 14.79 13.70
C ARG A 140 0.71 14.52 14.33
N GLU A 141 0.96 13.30 14.80
CA GLU A 141 2.27 12.87 15.30
C GLU A 141 3.36 12.99 14.23
N ASN A 142 3.06 12.55 13.00
CA ASN A 142 4.02 12.67 11.90
C ASN A 142 4.30 14.14 11.54
N ALA A 143 3.29 15.01 11.55
CA ALA A 143 3.48 16.45 11.32
C ALA A 143 4.37 17.09 12.39
N GLN A 144 4.19 16.73 13.67
CA GLN A 144 5.06 17.18 14.75
C GLN A 144 6.50 16.69 14.58
N ARG A 145 6.69 15.44 14.17
CA ARG A 145 8.01 14.87 13.87
C ARG A 145 8.72 15.61 12.73
N LEU A 146 8.01 15.88 11.65
CA LEU A 146 8.55 16.57 10.47
C LEU A 146 8.94 18.02 10.77
N ASN A 147 8.22 18.70 11.68
CA ASN A 147 8.59 20.05 12.13
C ASN A 147 9.99 20.11 12.77
N GLY A 148 10.43 19.04 13.44
CA GLY A 148 11.77 18.95 14.04
C GLY A 148 12.88 18.51 13.09
N MET A 149 12.55 18.06 11.87
CA MET A 149 13.52 17.55 10.90
C MET A 149 13.99 18.63 9.93
N THR A 150 15.21 18.50 9.42
CA THR A 150 15.73 19.33 8.33
C THR A 150 15.19 18.85 6.98
N THR A 151 15.17 19.73 5.96
CA THR A 151 14.70 19.35 4.61
C THR A 151 15.50 18.18 4.03
N SER A 152 16.82 18.15 4.23
CA SER A 152 17.68 17.04 3.77
C SER A 152 17.26 15.70 4.36
N GLN A 153 16.94 15.66 5.67
CA GLN A 153 16.50 14.43 6.33
C GLN A 153 15.14 13.94 5.81
N ILE A 154 14.24 14.86 5.47
CA ILE A 154 12.93 14.53 4.88
C ILE A 154 13.12 13.93 3.48
N LEU A 155 14.03 14.49 2.67
CA LEU A 155 14.33 13.97 1.33
C LEU A 155 14.98 12.58 1.38
N GLU A 156 15.90 12.36 2.33
CA GLU A 156 16.49 11.02 2.55
C GLU A 156 15.41 10.00 2.93
N GLU A 157 14.47 10.37 3.80
CA GLU A 157 13.35 9.52 4.17
C GLU A 157 12.42 9.26 2.99
N ASN A 158 12.11 10.27 2.18
CA ASN A 158 11.31 10.12 0.96
C ASN A 158 11.96 9.16 -0.03
N ASN A 159 13.28 9.23 -0.19
CA ASN A 159 14.03 8.31 -1.04
C ASN A 159 13.95 6.88 -0.49
N SER A 160 14.10 6.70 0.83
CA SER A 160 13.93 5.39 1.47
C SER A 160 12.52 4.82 1.25
N LEU A 161 11.48 5.62 1.47
CA LEU A 161 10.07 5.23 1.28
C LEU A 161 9.76 4.91 -0.20
N THR A 162 10.33 5.69 -1.13
CA THR A 162 10.18 5.44 -2.57
C THR A 162 10.76 4.08 -2.95
N ASN A 163 11.96 3.77 -2.45
CA ASN A 163 12.60 2.47 -2.67
C ASN A 163 11.81 1.30 -2.05
N GLU A 164 11.24 1.52 -0.87
CA GLU A 164 10.40 0.52 -0.19
C GLU A 164 9.14 0.23 -1.01
N LEU A 165 8.39 1.27 -1.39
CA LEU A 165 7.18 1.15 -2.21
C LEU A 165 7.44 0.57 -3.59
N TYR A 166 8.61 0.85 -4.19
CA TYR A 166 8.98 0.28 -5.48
C TYR A 166 9.29 -1.22 -5.44
N ARG A 167 9.71 -1.74 -4.27
CA ARG A 167 10.03 -3.16 -4.09
C ARG A 167 8.83 -4.02 -3.67
N HIS A 168 7.77 -3.39 -3.16
CA HIS A 168 6.52 -4.03 -2.80
C HIS A 168 5.77 -4.55 -4.03
#